data_AF-A0A0N9HRR3-F1
#
_entry.id   AF-A0A0N9HRR3-F1
#
_cell.length_a   1.000
_cell.length_b   1.000
_cell.length_c   1.000
_cell.angle_alpha   90.00
_cell.angle_beta   90.00
_cell.angle_gamma   90.00
#
_symmetry.space_group_name_H-M   'P 1'
#
loop_
_entity.id
_entity.type
_entity.pdbx_description
1 polymer ?
#
loop_
_entity_poly.entity_id
_entity_poly.type
_entity_poly.pdbx_seq_one_letter_code
_entity_poly.pdbx_strand_id
1 'polypeptide(L)'
;MADTRPGGRTARTRAAVHNAVRELFAEGRDQPSVREVSERSGVHEVTIYRRWGRIESLVLDVAVTQLNEEAPFPDSGDLRRDLLDWAHAVAGQVKTREGFALFRALAAATSPLGGDQSGALAADAARYLRQRTAQMRLALDRFAAASGKLVSVAHILDVVLAPIYLRAIFGYEPPDTELEALVDRALATA
;
A
#
# COMPACT_ATOMS: atom_id res chain seq x y z
N MET A 1 6.24 27.08 29.85
CA MET A 1 6.98 26.16 28.94
C MET A 1 6.31 24.81 29.04
N ALA A 2 5.47 24.45 28.07
CA ALA A 2 4.73 23.20 28.08
C ALA A 2 5.66 22.04 27.69
N ASP A 3 5.76 21.07 28.60
CA ASP A 3 6.52 19.84 28.50
C ASP A 3 6.09 19.02 27.27
N THR A 4 7.06 18.74 26.39
CA THR A 4 6.83 18.02 25.13
C THR A 4 6.78 16.53 25.46
N ARG A 5 5.60 15.92 25.34
CA ARG A 5 5.39 14.48 25.61
C ARG A 5 6.44 13.60 24.89
N PRO A 6 6.90 12.49 25.50
CA PRO A 6 8.08 11.70 25.10
C PRO A 6 7.88 10.80 23.85
N GLY A 7 7.14 11.26 22.84
CA GLY A 7 6.86 10.52 21.61
C GLY A 7 8.07 10.36 20.68
N GLY A 8 9.10 11.19 20.84
CA GLY A 8 10.25 11.24 19.93
C GLY A 8 11.07 9.94 19.88
N ARG A 9 11.27 9.26 21.02
CA ARG A 9 12.03 8.00 21.05
C ARG A 9 11.26 6.85 20.40
N THR A 10 9.97 6.72 20.71
CA THR A 10 9.10 5.68 20.17
C THR A 10 8.89 5.82 18.65
N ALA A 11 8.80 7.05 18.16
CA ALA A 11 8.71 7.34 16.73
C ALA A 11 10.04 7.02 16.01
N ARG A 12 11.18 7.43 16.58
CA ARG A 12 12.51 7.10 16.02
C ARG A 12 12.76 5.60 15.97
N THR A 13 12.41 4.85 17.03
CA THR A 13 12.52 3.39 17.04
C THR A 13 11.65 2.76 15.95
N ARG A 14 10.41 3.23 15.77
CA ARG A 14 9.53 2.73 14.70
C ARG A 14 10.14 2.99 13.33
N ALA A 15 10.60 4.21 13.07
CA ALA A 15 11.20 4.58 11.80
C ALA A 15 12.46 3.74 11.50
N ALA A 16 13.34 3.51 12.48
CA ALA A 16 14.53 2.68 12.31
C ALA A 16 14.17 1.23 11.91
N VAL A 17 13.18 0.64 12.58
CA VAL A 17 12.71 -0.72 12.27
C VAL A 17 12.02 -0.76 10.89
N HIS A 18 11.22 0.25 10.54
CA HIS A 18 10.57 0.35 9.23
C HIS A 18 11.59 0.47 8.10
N ASN A 19 12.58 1.35 8.25
CA ASN A 19 13.67 1.50 7.30
C ASN A 19 14.44 0.18 7.09
N ALA A 20 14.76 -0.53 8.18
CA ALA A 20 15.44 -1.82 8.11
C ALA A 20 14.66 -2.86 7.29
N VAL A 21 13.34 -2.95 7.49
CA VAL A 21 12.49 -3.86 6.70
C VAL A 21 12.50 -3.49 5.21
N ARG A 22 12.40 -2.21 4.88
CA ARG A 22 12.43 -1.73 3.48
C ARG A 22 13.76 -2.03 2.80
N GLU A 23 14.88 -1.77 3.48
CA GLU A 23 16.22 -2.12 2.98
C GLU A 23 16.37 -3.61 2.73
N LEU A 24 15.89 -4.45 3.65
CA LEU A 24 15.90 -5.91 3.47
C LEU A 24 15.07 -6.34 2.25
N PHE A 25 13.90 -5.72 2.01
CA PHE A 25 13.14 -5.98 0.79
C PHE A 25 13.86 -5.51 -0.48
N ALA A 26 14.49 -4.34 -0.45
CA ALA A 26 15.29 -3.84 -1.57
C ALA A 26 16.45 -4.81 -1.92
N GLU A 27 17.02 -5.46 -0.92
CA GLU A 27 18.05 -6.51 -1.05
C GLU A 27 17.51 -7.88 -1.46
N GLY A 28 16.19 -8.04 -1.62
CA GLY A 28 15.54 -9.28 -2.06
C GLY A 28 15.24 -10.28 -0.95
N ARG A 29 15.20 -9.85 0.31
CA ARG A 29 14.69 -10.66 1.43
C ARG A 29 13.17 -10.60 1.48
N ASP A 30 12.50 -11.46 0.72
CA ASP A 30 11.04 -11.49 0.63
C ASP A 30 10.31 -11.76 1.96
N GLN A 31 10.99 -12.43 2.90
CA GLN A 31 10.49 -12.73 4.25
C GLN A 31 11.63 -12.49 5.25
N PRO A 32 11.91 -11.23 5.63
CA PRO A 32 12.99 -10.93 6.57
C PRO A 32 12.67 -11.54 7.94
N SER A 33 13.65 -12.01 8.69
CA SER A 33 13.47 -12.46 10.06
C SER A 33 13.52 -11.30 11.07
N VAL A 34 12.95 -11.48 12.26
CA VAL A 34 13.08 -10.50 13.36
C VAL A 34 14.55 -10.25 13.71
N ARG A 35 15.39 -11.28 13.59
CA ARG A 35 16.84 -11.18 13.79
C ARG A 35 17.50 -10.26 12.76
N GLU A 36 17.25 -10.46 11.47
CA GLU A 36 17.79 -9.60 10.41
C GLU A 36 17.35 -8.14 10.59
N VAL A 37 16.08 -7.94 10.97
CA VAL A 37 15.56 -6.59 11.27
C VAL A 37 16.25 -5.99 12.49
N SER A 38 16.48 -6.77 13.55
CA SER A 38 17.19 -6.33 14.76
C SER A 38 18.63 -5.93 14.44
N GLU A 39 19.36 -6.77 13.71
CA GLU A 39 20.73 -6.52 13.28
C GLU A 39 20.83 -5.25 12.43
N ARG A 40 19.88 -5.03 11.50
CA ARG A 40 19.88 -3.86 10.62
C ARG A 40 19.44 -2.56 11.31
N SER A 41 18.38 -2.62 12.12
CA SER A 41 17.80 -1.44 12.78
C SER A 41 18.56 -1.01 14.04
N GLY A 42 19.40 -1.88 14.61
CA GLY A 42 20.02 -1.70 15.92
C GLY A 42 19.02 -1.79 17.09
N VAL A 43 17.79 -2.23 16.83
CA VAL A 43 16.73 -2.37 17.84
C VAL A 43 16.65 -3.82 18.29
N HIS A 44 16.88 -4.05 19.58
CA HIS A 44 16.88 -5.39 20.18
C HIS A 44 15.59 -6.18 19.88
N GLU A 45 15.70 -7.47 19.54
CA GLU A 45 14.58 -8.35 19.17
C GLU A 45 13.41 -8.30 20.15
N VAL A 46 13.67 -8.36 21.48
CA VAL A 46 12.64 -8.22 22.53
C VAL A 46 11.80 -6.94 22.37
N THR A 47 12.38 -5.83 21.94
CA THR A 47 11.64 -4.58 21.67
C THR A 47 10.75 -4.71 20.44
N ILE A 48 11.21 -5.42 19.40
CA ILE A 48 10.43 -5.69 18.19
C ILE A 48 9.27 -6.63 18.52
N TYR A 49 9.54 -7.76 19.18
CA TYR A 49 8.51 -8.70 19.63
C TYR A 49 7.45 -8.05 20.52
N ARG A 50 7.86 -7.21 21.49
CA ARG A 50 6.90 -6.53 22.37
C ARG A 50 5.92 -5.65 21.61
N ARG A 51 6.34 -5.02 20.51
CA ARG A 51 5.53 -4.05 19.78
C ARG A 51 4.70 -4.66 18.65
N TRP A 52 5.27 -5.61 17.91
CA TRP A 52 4.63 -6.19 16.73
C TRP A 52 4.20 -7.66 16.93
N GLY A 53 4.74 -8.36 17.93
CA GLY A 53 4.41 -9.75 18.25
C GLY A 53 5.00 -10.76 17.27
N ARG A 54 4.78 -10.57 15.97
CA ARG A 54 5.30 -11.41 14.88
C ARG A 54 5.78 -10.55 13.71
N ILE A 55 6.58 -11.15 12.84
CA ILE A 55 7.22 -10.43 11.73
C ILE A 55 6.20 -9.93 10.71
N GLU A 56 5.15 -10.69 10.46
CA GLU A 56 4.08 -10.37 9.52
C GLU A 56 3.33 -9.11 9.97
N SER A 57 3.18 -8.92 11.29
CA SER A 57 2.64 -7.69 11.85
C SER A 57 3.51 -6.48 11.58
N LEU A 58 4.82 -6.64 11.71
CA LEU A 58 5.77 -5.58 11.41
C LEU A 58 5.76 -5.27 9.91
N VAL A 59 5.82 -6.28 9.06
CA VAL A 59 5.82 -6.12 7.61
C VAL A 59 4.54 -5.45 7.12
N LEU A 60 3.37 -5.81 7.64
CA LEU A 60 2.12 -5.14 7.30
C LEU A 60 2.10 -3.68 7.79
N ASP A 61 2.60 -3.42 9.00
CA ASP A 61 2.70 -2.07 9.55
C ASP A 61 3.61 -1.17 8.70
N VAL A 62 4.70 -1.72 8.15
CA VAL A 62 5.56 -1.06 7.16
C VAL A 62 4.80 -0.82 5.87
N ALA A 63 4.12 -1.83 5.32
CA ALA A 63 3.34 -1.71 4.09
C ALA A 63 2.26 -0.63 4.19
N VAL A 64 1.45 -0.65 5.24
CA VAL A 64 0.40 0.36 5.46
C VAL A 64 0.98 1.76 5.65
N THR A 65 2.10 1.89 6.36
CA THR A 65 2.74 3.21 6.56
C THR A 65 3.27 3.75 5.24
N GLN A 66 4.05 2.95 4.52
CA GLN A 66 4.67 3.35 3.26
C GLN A 66 3.63 3.68 2.18
N LEU A 67 2.63 2.80 2.00
CA LEU A 67 1.57 3.01 1.02
C LEU A 67 0.76 4.28 1.30
N ASN A 68 0.57 4.65 2.57
CA ASN A 68 -0.10 5.90 2.94
C ASN A 68 0.75 7.14 2.67
N GLU A 69 2.06 7.05 2.85
CA GLU A 69 3.00 8.16 2.65
C GLU A 69 3.31 8.40 1.16
N GLU A 70 3.51 7.33 0.39
CA GLU A 70 4.02 7.43 -0.99
C GLU A 70 2.94 7.46 -2.06
N ALA A 71 1.78 6.85 -1.80
CA ALA A 71 0.75 6.68 -2.83
C ALA A 71 -0.64 7.18 -2.38
N PRO A 72 -0.79 8.43 -1.86
CA PRO A 72 -2.10 9.00 -1.67
C PRO A 72 -2.88 9.02 -3.01
N PHE A 73 -4.19 8.82 -2.96
CA PHE A 73 -5.01 9.06 -4.15
C PHE A 73 -5.00 10.56 -4.46
N PRO A 74 -4.60 11.00 -5.67
CA PRO A 74 -4.59 12.41 -6.03
C PRO A 74 -5.99 13.02 -6.00
N ASP A 75 -6.08 14.30 -5.66
CA ASP A 75 -7.34 15.05 -5.60
C ASP A 75 -7.13 16.43 -6.24
N SER A 76 -6.81 16.44 -7.54
CA SER A 76 -6.60 17.70 -8.28
C SER A 76 -7.90 18.28 -8.86
N GLY A 77 -8.97 17.49 -8.86
CA GLY A 77 -10.27 17.85 -9.44
C GLY A 77 -10.47 17.37 -10.89
N ASP A 78 -9.42 16.86 -11.53
CA ASP A 78 -9.49 16.13 -12.80
C ASP A 78 -9.34 14.64 -12.52
N LEU A 79 -10.46 13.90 -12.51
CA LEU A 79 -10.48 12.48 -12.20
C LEU A 79 -9.61 11.66 -13.15
N ARG A 80 -9.56 12.00 -14.45
CA ARG A 80 -8.76 11.25 -15.42
C ARG A 80 -7.28 11.39 -15.08
N ARG A 81 -6.85 12.62 -14.83
CA ARG A 81 -5.47 12.92 -14.41
C ARG A 81 -5.13 12.25 -13.09
N ASP A 82 -6.04 12.33 -12.10
CA ASP A 82 -5.84 11.73 -10.78
C ASP A 82 -5.71 10.19 -10.87
N LEU A 83 -6.52 9.52 -11.70
CA LEU A 83 -6.43 8.08 -11.94
C LEU A 83 -5.13 7.69 -12.65
N LEU A 84 -4.69 8.49 -13.63
CA LEU A 84 -3.46 8.22 -14.38
C LEU A 84 -2.20 8.41 -13.50
N ASP A 85 -2.13 9.52 -12.75
CA ASP A 85 -1.05 9.79 -11.79
C ASP A 85 -0.98 8.65 -10.75
N TRP A 86 -2.15 8.20 -10.26
CA TRP A 86 -2.23 7.08 -9.33
C TRP A 86 -1.79 5.74 -9.96
N ALA A 87 -2.23 5.44 -11.18
CA ALA A 87 -1.85 4.23 -11.90
C ALA A 87 -0.34 4.17 -12.16
N HIS A 88 0.29 5.29 -12.53
CA HIS A 88 1.74 5.38 -12.68
C HIS A 88 2.47 5.14 -11.36
N ALA A 89 1.99 5.73 -10.27
CA ALA A 89 2.57 5.51 -8.94
C ALA A 89 2.53 4.03 -8.54
N VAL A 90 1.38 3.38 -8.71
CA VAL A 90 1.22 1.95 -8.42
C VAL A 90 2.12 1.10 -9.31
N ALA A 91 2.14 1.34 -10.63
CA ALA A 91 2.96 0.60 -11.57
C ALA A 91 4.46 0.78 -11.29
N GLY A 92 4.90 1.98 -10.93
CA GLY A 92 6.27 2.27 -10.50
C GLY A 92 6.64 1.51 -9.23
N GLN A 93 5.75 1.51 -8.25
CA GLN A 93 5.96 0.82 -6.98
C GLN A 93 6.13 -0.69 -7.17
N VAL A 94 5.23 -1.34 -7.90
CA VAL A 94 5.28 -2.81 -8.08
C VAL A 94 6.41 -3.29 -9.00
N LYS A 95 7.11 -2.38 -9.68
CA LYS A 95 8.36 -2.69 -10.41
C LYS A 95 9.58 -2.78 -9.51
N THR A 96 9.49 -2.34 -8.25
CA THR A 96 10.58 -2.45 -7.28
C THR A 96 10.41 -3.69 -6.40
N ARG A 97 11.52 -4.28 -5.94
CA ARG A 97 11.47 -5.42 -5.01
C ARG A 97 10.75 -5.06 -3.71
N GLU A 98 11.06 -3.87 -3.19
CA GLU A 98 10.42 -3.30 -2.00
C GLU A 98 8.92 -3.13 -2.21
N GLY A 99 8.51 -2.35 -3.19
CA GLY A 99 7.11 -2.05 -3.44
C GLY A 99 6.26 -3.29 -3.74
N PHE A 100 6.82 -4.28 -4.44
CA PHE A 100 6.16 -5.57 -4.67
C PHE A 100 6.05 -6.41 -3.39
N ALA A 101 7.05 -6.39 -2.50
CA ALA A 101 6.97 -7.05 -1.20
C ALA A 101 5.88 -6.42 -0.31
N LEU A 102 5.75 -5.09 -0.30
CA LEU A 102 4.67 -4.41 0.42
C LEU A 102 3.28 -4.75 -0.13
N PHE A 103 3.13 -4.83 -1.45
CA PHE A 103 1.90 -5.32 -2.08
C PHE A 103 1.56 -6.75 -1.63
N ARG A 104 2.53 -7.68 -1.68
CA ARG A 104 2.34 -9.07 -1.22
C ARG A 104 1.92 -9.14 0.25
N ALA A 105 2.53 -8.33 1.11
CA ALA A 105 2.18 -8.26 2.52
C ALA A 105 0.72 -7.83 2.74
N LEU A 106 0.29 -6.77 2.05
CA LEU A 106 -1.10 -6.30 2.10
C LEU A 106 -2.06 -7.37 1.57
N ALA A 107 -1.76 -7.96 0.40
CA ALA A 107 -2.58 -9.00 -0.21
C ALA A 107 -2.74 -10.22 0.70
N ALA A 108 -1.66 -10.67 1.34
CA ALA A 108 -1.68 -11.78 2.30
C ALA A 108 -2.54 -11.47 3.53
N ALA A 109 -2.45 -10.25 4.08
CA ALA A 109 -3.23 -9.82 5.24
C ALA A 109 -4.73 -9.66 4.95
N THR A 110 -5.12 -9.45 3.70
CA THR A 110 -6.52 -9.27 3.28
C THR A 110 -7.14 -10.49 2.61
N SER A 111 -6.34 -11.52 2.31
CA SER A 111 -6.81 -12.70 1.60
C SER A 111 -7.77 -13.52 2.47
N PRO A 112 -8.97 -13.86 1.97
CA PRO A 112 -9.87 -14.79 2.65
C PRO A 112 -9.28 -16.20 2.83
N LEU A 113 -8.25 -16.53 2.03
CA LEU A 113 -7.53 -17.80 2.07
C LEU A 113 -6.27 -17.73 2.93
N GLY A 114 -5.96 -16.57 3.54
CA GLY A 114 -4.83 -16.38 4.44
C GLY A 114 -5.03 -17.07 5.79
N GLY A 115 -4.01 -17.78 6.25
CA GLY A 115 -4.08 -18.63 7.45
C GLY A 115 -4.07 -17.89 8.80
N ASP A 116 -3.82 -16.57 8.82
CA ASP A 116 -3.80 -15.79 10.06
C ASP A 116 -4.57 -14.48 9.88
N GLN A 117 -5.90 -14.55 10.01
CA GLN A 117 -6.79 -13.41 10.14
C GLN A 117 -6.68 -12.77 11.54
N SER A 118 -5.51 -12.83 12.18
CA SER A 118 -5.28 -12.23 13.50
C SER A 118 -5.85 -10.82 13.51
N GLY A 119 -6.78 -10.58 14.45
CA GLY A 119 -7.76 -9.48 14.31
C GLY A 119 -7.14 -8.10 14.12
N ALA A 120 -5.95 -7.86 14.67
CA ALA A 120 -5.24 -6.59 14.51
C ALA A 120 -4.68 -6.37 13.09
N LEU A 121 -4.09 -7.39 12.47
CA LEU A 121 -3.50 -7.28 11.13
C LEU A 121 -4.56 -7.12 10.06
N ALA A 122 -5.56 -7.98 10.09
CA ALA A 122 -6.71 -7.85 9.20
C ALA A 122 -7.40 -6.49 9.39
N ALA A 123 -7.53 -6.00 10.63
CA ALA A 123 -8.13 -4.68 10.91
C ALA A 123 -7.30 -3.52 10.35
N ASP A 124 -5.96 -3.57 10.46
CA ASP A 124 -5.07 -2.53 9.95
C ASP A 124 -5.05 -2.50 8.41
N ALA A 125 -4.95 -3.67 7.78
CA ALA A 125 -5.04 -3.79 6.33
C ALA A 125 -6.41 -3.31 5.81
N ALA A 126 -7.49 -3.74 6.44
CA ALA A 126 -8.84 -3.32 6.08
C ALA A 126 -9.05 -1.81 6.31
N ARG A 127 -8.43 -1.23 7.35
CA ARG A 127 -8.47 0.22 7.60
C ARG A 127 -7.77 0.99 6.49
N TYR A 128 -6.59 0.53 6.06
CA TYR A 128 -5.89 1.10 4.90
C TYR A 128 -6.77 1.06 3.64
N LEU A 129 -7.34 -0.11 3.30
CA LEU A 129 -8.20 -0.26 2.13
C LEU A 129 -9.45 0.61 2.21
N ARG A 130 -10.10 0.70 3.38
CA ARG A 130 -11.26 1.60 3.59
C ARG A 130 -10.90 3.06 3.38
N GLN A 131 -9.75 3.50 3.90
CA GLN A 131 -9.30 4.89 3.72
C GLN A 131 -9.04 5.18 2.24
N ARG A 132 -8.34 4.29 1.54
CA ARG A 132 -8.01 4.47 0.13
C ARG A 132 -9.26 4.48 -0.77
N THR A 133 -10.19 3.56 -0.54
CA THR A 133 -11.46 3.50 -1.28
C THR A 133 -12.37 4.69 -0.97
N ALA A 134 -12.34 5.23 0.26
CA ALA A 134 -13.06 6.45 0.61
C ALA A 134 -12.54 7.68 -0.17
N GLN A 135 -11.22 7.83 -0.33
CA GLN A 135 -10.63 8.91 -1.13
C GLN A 135 -11.06 8.83 -2.60
N MET A 136 -11.00 7.65 -3.20
CA MET A 136 -11.47 7.44 -4.58
C MET A 136 -12.96 7.75 -4.71
N ARG A 137 -13.77 7.32 -3.75
CA ARG A 137 -15.21 7.57 -3.78
C ARG A 137 -15.53 9.06 -3.82
N LEU A 138 -14.82 9.88 -3.03
CA LEU A 138 -15.01 11.33 -3.06
C LEU A 138 -14.72 11.93 -4.45
N ALA A 139 -13.67 11.46 -5.13
CA ALA A 139 -13.37 11.91 -6.48
C ALA A 139 -14.39 11.45 -7.53
N LEU A 140 -14.85 10.20 -7.42
CA LEU A 140 -15.88 9.64 -8.28
C LEU A 140 -17.24 10.33 -8.07
N ASP A 141 -17.60 10.68 -6.84
CA ASP A 141 -18.85 11.40 -6.53
C ASP A 141 -18.85 12.79 -7.18
N ARG A 142 -17.72 13.52 -7.14
CA ARG A 142 -17.57 14.81 -7.83
C ARG A 142 -17.65 14.66 -9.35
N PHE A 143 -17.00 13.64 -9.91
CA PHE A 143 -17.07 13.35 -11.34
C PHE A 143 -18.50 13.03 -11.77
N ALA A 144 -19.23 12.24 -11.00
CA ALA A 144 -20.62 11.91 -11.26
C ALA A 144 -21.51 13.16 -11.25
N ALA A 145 -21.32 14.06 -10.28
CA ALA A 145 -22.05 15.31 -10.20
C ALA A 145 -21.83 16.23 -11.43
N ALA A 146 -20.61 16.22 -12.00
CA ALA A 146 -20.27 17.05 -13.16
C ALA A 146 -20.64 16.41 -14.51
N SER A 147 -20.52 15.09 -14.64
CA SER A 147 -20.66 14.38 -15.92
C SER A 147 -21.98 13.60 -16.08
N GLY A 148 -22.69 13.34 -14.98
CA GLY A 148 -23.86 12.45 -14.95
C GLY A 148 -23.54 10.96 -15.03
N LYS A 149 -22.24 10.57 -15.08
CA LYS A 149 -21.80 9.18 -15.20
C LYS A 149 -21.47 8.55 -13.86
N LEU A 150 -21.88 7.30 -13.66
CA LEU A 150 -21.67 6.58 -12.40
C LEU A 150 -20.56 5.54 -12.55
N VAL A 151 -19.38 5.86 -12.04
CA VAL A 151 -18.23 4.95 -11.99
C VAL A 151 -18.04 4.46 -10.55
N SER A 152 -18.01 3.15 -10.34
CA SER A 152 -17.78 2.57 -9.01
C SER A 152 -16.29 2.38 -8.72
N VAL A 153 -15.91 2.41 -7.44
CA VAL A 153 -14.53 2.08 -7.01
C VAL A 153 -14.14 0.67 -7.45
N ALA A 154 -15.04 -0.31 -7.32
CA ALA A 154 -14.79 -1.69 -7.75
C ALA A 154 -14.43 -1.75 -9.25
N HIS A 155 -15.17 -1.02 -10.09
CA HIS A 155 -14.87 -0.93 -11.52
C HIS A 155 -13.49 -0.33 -11.80
N ILE A 156 -13.08 0.73 -11.08
CA ILE A 156 -11.72 1.28 -11.19
C ILE A 156 -10.67 0.24 -10.80
N LEU A 157 -10.90 -0.51 -9.71
CA LEU A 157 -9.97 -1.55 -9.27
C LEU A 157 -9.85 -2.67 -10.31
N ASP A 158 -10.96 -3.09 -10.90
CA ASP A 158 -10.99 -4.17 -11.89
C ASP A 158 -10.37 -3.76 -13.23
N VAL A 159 -10.64 -2.55 -13.71
CA VAL A 159 -10.20 -2.09 -15.04
C VAL A 159 -8.80 -1.49 -15.02
N VAL A 160 -8.41 -0.79 -13.96
CA VAL A 160 -7.13 -0.07 -13.90
C VAL A 160 -6.10 -0.84 -13.08
N LEU A 161 -6.44 -1.27 -11.86
CA LEU A 161 -5.46 -1.84 -10.93
C LEU A 161 -5.19 -3.32 -11.15
N ALA A 162 -6.22 -4.11 -11.45
CA ALA A 162 -6.05 -5.55 -11.65
C ALA A 162 -5.05 -5.86 -12.78
N PRO A 163 -5.08 -5.19 -13.95
CA PRO A 163 -4.06 -5.41 -14.98
C PRO A 163 -2.65 -5.08 -14.50
N ILE A 164 -2.45 -3.98 -13.76
CA ILE A 164 -1.12 -3.59 -13.23
C ILE A 164 -0.58 -4.68 -12.31
N TYR A 165 -1.39 -5.15 -11.35
CA TYR A 165 -0.97 -6.19 -10.42
C TYR A 165 -0.79 -7.55 -11.09
N LEU A 166 -1.68 -7.96 -12.00
CA LEU A 166 -1.55 -9.24 -12.70
C LEU A 166 -0.28 -9.28 -13.57
N ARG A 167 0.01 -8.18 -14.27
CA ARG A 167 1.26 -8.01 -15.03
C ARG A 167 2.49 -8.09 -14.13
N ALA A 168 2.46 -7.44 -12.96
CA ALA A 168 3.55 -7.50 -12.00
C ALA A 168 3.73 -8.92 -11.39
N ILE A 169 2.64 -9.63 -11.12
CA ILE A 169 2.67 -10.98 -10.53
C ILE A 169 3.19 -12.01 -11.53
N PHE A 170 2.68 -11.98 -12.77
CA PHE A 170 2.91 -13.03 -13.75
C PHE A 170 3.98 -12.69 -14.79
N GLY A 171 4.36 -11.41 -14.91
CA GLY A 171 5.44 -10.95 -15.79
C GLY A 171 5.17 -11.13 -17.29
N TYR A 172 3.91 -11.30 -17.71
CA TYR A 172 3.57 -11.45 -19.12
C TYR A 172 3.66 -10.13 -19.91
N GLU A 173 3.71 -8.99 -19.23
CA GLU A 173 3.84 -7.65 -19.80
C GLU A 173 4.32 -6.66 -18.70
N PRO A 174 5.00 -5.54 -19.01
CA PRO A 174 5.36 -4.54 -18.01
C PRO A 174 4.12 -3.94 -17.30
N PRO A 175 4.16 -3.71 -15.97
CA PRO A 175 3.00 -3.21 -15.21
C PRO A 175 2.45 -1.84 -15.64
N ASP A 176 3.27 -1.01 -16.28
CA ASP A 176 2.93 0.33 -16.77
C ASP A 176 2.48 0.36 -18.24
N THR A 177 2.14 -0.79 -18.80
CA THR A 177 1.70 -0.86 -20.20
C THR A 177 0.27 -0.34 -20.34
N GLU A 178 0.05 0.56 -21.31
CA GLU A 178 -1.28 1.06 -21.70
C GLU A 178 -2.10 1.71 -20.57
N LEU A 179 -1.46 2.34 -19.57
CA LEU A 179 -2.19 2.93 -18.43
C LEU A 179 -3.24 3.96 -18.86
N GLU A 180 -2.94 4.80 -19.86
CA GLU A 180 -3.91 5.76 -20.42
C GLU A 180 -5.15 5.06 -20.97
N ALA A 181 -4.97 4.00 -21.74
CA ALA A 181 -6.09 3.25 -22.32
C ALA A 181 -6.92 2.51 -21.25
N LEU A 182 -6.29 2.03 -20.17
CA LEU A 182 -7.01 1.45 -19.03
C LEU A 182 -7.87 2.50 -18.32
N VAL A 183 -7.32 3.70 -18.07
CA VAL A 183 -8.07 4.81 -17.44
C VAL A 183 -9.21 5.27 -18.35
N ASP A 184 -8.95 5.46 -19.64
CA ASP A 184 -9.97 5.88 -20.60
C ASP A 184 -11.10 4.87 -20.70
N ARG A 185 -10.78 3.57 -20.69
CA ARG A 185 -11.79 2.50 -20.66
C ARG A 185 -12.64 2.54 -19.40
N ALA A 186 -12.01 2.77 -18.24
CA ALA A 186 -12.71 2.83 -16.97
C ALA A 186 -13.70 4.00 -16.89
N LEU A 187 -13.40 5.12 -17.58
CA LEU A 187 -14.27 6.31 -17.64
C LEU A 187 -15.28 6.28 -18.79
N ALA A 188 -15.04 5.48 -19.83
CA ALA A 188 -15.94 5.33 -20.98
C ALA A 188 -17.13 4.41 -20.70
N THR A 189 -16.97 3.40 -19.82
CA THR A 189 -17.96 2.33 -19.58
C THR A 189 -18.98 2.69 -18.48
N ALA A 190 -19.19 3.98 -18.21
CA ALA A 190 -20.05 4.52 -17.16
C ALA A 190 -21.11 5.51 -17.66
#